data_AF-A0A316U336-F1
#
_entry.id   AF-A0A316U336-F1
#
_cell.length_a   1.000
_cell.length_b   1.000
_cell.length_c   1.000
_cell.angle_alpha   90.00
_cell.angle_beta   90.00
_cell.angle_gamma   90.00
#
_symmetry.space_group_name_H-M   'P 1'
#
loop_
_entity.id
_entity.type
_entity.pdbx_description
1 polymer ?
#
loop_
_entity_poly.entity_id
_entity_poly.type
_entity_poly.pdbx_seq_one_letter_code
_entity_poly.pdbx_strand_id
1 'polypeptide(L)'
;MHFGSVNSRRTIDGPKALQSMDGTTLSWEVSKEYSARVPDSVALETRAGSIRFNYIEALSNVSLLSSAGGIHHSGTRSQIKADSVKVKANAGSIDGTYRVIDKLDLYASAGSVRVEVLLPGKQTSSFRSTADEDSYEQSSPHVMARSNAGSVHVRYTEQHPSVELHSDVASRAGTTEVQHAPNYQGTFHLASGAGSIHMSVDDQVKRCKTTVDRKRPAGGLIEGEVWIEREDGWSKKGSSSVVTDAGSVKVYL
;
A
#
# COMPACT_ATOMS: atom_id res chain seq x y z
N MET A 1 34.93 26.72 15.56
CA MET A 1 33.63 26.07 15.79
C MET A 1 33.46 24.99 14.73
N HIS A 2 33.54 23.72 15.14
CA HIS A 2 33.31 22.56 14.26
C HIS A 2 32.14 21.79 14.86
N PHE A 3 31.03 21.73 14.16
CA PHE A 3 29.91 20.85 14.51
C PHE A 3 30.10 19.53 13.79
N GLY A 4 30.47 18.49 14.53
CA GLY A 4 30.45 17.12 14.05
C GLY A 4 29.02 16.60 14.03
N SER A 5 28.58 16.13 12.87
CA SER A 5 27.33 15.39 12.69
C SER A 5 27.48 13.99 13.32
N VAL A 6 26.59 13.65 14.26
CA VAL A 6 26.52 12.31 14.88
C VAL A 6 25.38 11.54 14.23
N ASN A 7 25.71 10.64 13.30
CA ASN A 7 24.80 9.58 12.85
C ASN A 7 24.70 8.51 13.95
N SER A 8 23.75 8.64 14.87
CA SER A 8 23.50 7.61 15.88
C SER A 8 22.70 6.45 15.29
N ARG A 9 23.40 5.43 14.81
CA ARG A 9 22.81 4.10 14.56
C ARG A 9 22.57 3.44 15.92
N ARG A 10 21.41 3.66 16.53
CA ARG A 10 21.00 2.93 17.74
C ARG A 10 20.42 1.58 17.34
N THR A 11 21.21 0.53 17.54
CA THR A 11 20.67 -0.81 17.76
C THR A 11 19.95 -0.75 19.10
N ILE A 12 18.62 -0.82 19.09
CA ILE A 12 17.84 -0.94 20.31
C ILE A 12 17.90 -2.42 20.69
N ASP A 13 18.56 -2.73 21.81
CA ASP A 13 18.45 -4.04 22.46
C ASP A 13 17.00 -4.19 22.96
N GLY A 14 16.16 -4.74 22.09
CA GLY A 14 14.84 -5.25 22.42
C GLY A 14 14.93 -6.60 23.15
N PRO A 15 13.80 -7.14 23.65
CA PRO A 15 13.79 -8.34 24.49
C PRO A 15 14.45 -9.51 23.76
N LYS A 16 15.26 -10.28 24.51
CA LYS A 16 16.03 -11.43 24.01
C LYS A 16 15.19 -12.25 23.04
N ALA A 17 15.64 -12.30 21.78
CA ALA A 17 15.15 -13.26 20.81
C ALA A 17 15.28 -14.67 21.41
N LEU A 18 14.16 -15.38 21.57
CA LEU A 18 14.21 -16.83 21.70
C LEU A 18 14.58 -17.38 20.33
N GLN A 19 15.88 -17.51 20.09
CA GLN A 19 16.41 -18.33 19.01
C GLN A 19 15.97 -19.78 19.29
N SER A 20 14.92 -20.24 18.61
CA SER A 20 14.75 -21.68 18.40
C SER A 20 15.88 -22.13 17.48
N MET A 21 16.69 -23.09 17.95
CA MET A 21 17.81 -23.67 17.22
C MET A 21 17.39 -24.60 16.06
N ASP A 22 16.14 -24.54 15.60
CA ASP A 22 15.68 -25.23 14.40
C ASP A 22 15.46 -24.27 13.23
N GLY A 23 16.56 -23.66 12.78
CA GLY A 23 16.91 -23.38 11.37
C GLY A 23 15.97 -22.69 10.38
N THR A 24 14.69 -22.38 10.64
CA THR A 24 13.78 -21.95 9.53
C THR A 24 12.65 -20.98 9.87
N THR A 25 12.38 -20.64 11.14
CA THR A 25 11.30 -19.70 11.45
C THR A 25 11.66 -18.83 12.66
N LEU A 26 11.71 -17.51 12.46
CA LEU A 26 11.74 -16.53 13.55
C LEU A 26 10.31 -16.03 13.76
N SER A 27 9.65 -16.55 14.80
CA SER A 27 8.35 -16.03 15.26
C SER A 27 8.59 -14.95 16.32
N TRP A 28 8.14 -13.73 16.04
CA TRP A 28 8.17 -12.63 17.01
C TRP A 28 6.77 -12.43 17.55
N GLU A 29 6.57 -12.72 18.83
CA GLU A 29 5.35 -12.36 19.54
C GLU A 29 5.62 -11.09 20.36
N VAL A 30 5.20 -9.94 19.83
CA VAL A 30 5.20 -8.70 20.59
C VAL A 30 3.95 -8.73 21.49
N SER A 31 4.13 -9.24 22.71
CA SER A 31 3.03 -9.29 23.69
C SER A 31 2.62 -7.87 24.12
N LYS A 32 1.31 -7.69 24.32
CA LYS A 32 0.62 -6.42 24.59
C LYS A 32 0.93 -5.77 25.95
N GLU A 33 1.78 -6.37 26.78
CA GLU A 33 1.96 -5.99 28.18
C GLU A 33 3.14 -5.05 28.48
N TYR A 34 3.80 -4.50 27.45
CA TYR A 34 4.65 -3.34 27.64
C TYR A 34 3.91 -2.11 27.13
N SER A 35 3.64 -1.15 28.04
CA SER A 35 3.35 0.26 27.71
C SER A 35 4.62 0.90 27.14
N ALA A 36 5.20 0.28 26.11
CA ALA A 36 6.28 0.81 25.31
C ALA A 36 5.64 1.81 24.35
N ARG A 37 6.23 3.01 24.29
CA ARG A 37 5.84 4.03 23.31
C ARG A 37 5.83 3.39 21.92
N VAL A 38 4.75 3.62 21.18
CA VAL A 38 4.66 3.25 19.76
C VAL A 38 5.85 3.90 19.05
N PRO A 39 6.69 3.14 18.34
CA PRO A 39 7.85 3.71 17.66
C PRO A 39 7.41 4.61 16.51
N ASP A 40 8.20 5.64 16.19
CA ASP A 40 7.93 6.48 15.01
C ASP A 40 8.03 5.68 13.71
N SER A 41 8.94 4.70 13.67
CA SER A 41 9.15 3.86 12.49
C SER A 41 9.56 2.42 12.83
N VAL A 42 9.18 1.48 11.97
CA VAL A 42 9.57 0.06 12.04
C VAL A 42 10.11 -0.38 10.68
N ALA A 43 11.22 -1.11 10.69
CA ALA A 43 11.78 -1.71 9.48
C ALA A 43 12.04 -3.21 9.70
N LEU A 44 11.55 -4.05 8.80
CA LEU A 44 11.76 -5.49 8.80
C LEU A 44 12.42 -5.92 7.48
N GLU A 45 13.50 -6.69 7.59
CA GLU A 45 14.21 -7.25 6.45
C GLU A 45 14.41 -8.75 6.65
N THR A 46 14.12 -9.54 5.61
CA THR A 46 14.56 -10.93 5.51
C THR A 46 15.40 -11.13 4.25
N ARG A 47 16.55 -11.78 4.42
CA ARG A 47 17.41 -12.19 3.29
C ARG A 47 17.04 -13.57 2.78
N ALA A 48 16.87 -14.51 3.70
CA ALA A 48 16.41 -15.87 3.48
C ALA A 48 15.61 -16.32 4.71
N GLY A 49 14.70 -17.29 4.53
CA GLY A 49 13.78 -17.73 5.58
C GLY A 49 12.60 -16.76 5.80
N SER A 50 11.71 -17.12 6.72
CA SER A 50 10.44 -16.40 6.90
C SER A 50 10.33 -15.72 8.26
N ILE A 51 9.84 -14.48 8.25
CA ILE A 51 9.39 -13.73 9.42
C ILE A 51 7.87 -13.87 9.48
N ARG A 52 7.35 -14.23 10.65
CA ARG A 52 5.91 -14.20 10.93
C ARG A 52 5.64 -13.25 12.08
N PHE A 53 4.62 -12.42 11.93
CA PHE A 53 4.21 -11.47 12.96
C PHE A 53 2.69 -11.38 13.02
N ASN A 54 2.21 -11.04 14.22
CA ASN A 54 0.79 -10.79 14.45
C ASN A 54 0.48 -9.29 14.31
N TYR A 55 1.29 -8.39 14.82
CA TYR A 55 0.92 -6.97 14.86
C TYR A 55 2.13 -6.07 14.75
N ILE A 56 2.02 -5.03 13.93
CA ILE A 56 3.01 -3.95 13.82
C ILE A 56 2.26 -2.62 13.87
N GLU A 57 2.69 -1.73 14.76
CA GLU A 57 2.21 -0.35 14.81
C GLU A 57 3.41 0.60 14.84
N ALA A 58 3.36 1.62 13.99
CA ALA A 58 4.30 2.73 13.98
C ALA A 58 3.53 4.05 13.82
N LEU A 59 4.04 5.13 14.41
CA LEU A 59 3.38 6.43 14.28
C LEU A 59 3.48 7.00 12.86
N SER A 60 4.57 6.72 12.14
CA SER A 60 4.76 7.31 10.81
C SER A 60 5.04 6.26 9.74
N ASN A 61 6.05 5.40 9.91
CA ASN A 61 6.56 4.60 8.79
C ASN A 61 6.74 3.12 9.12
N VAL A 62 6.28 2.24 8.23
CA VAL A 62 6.68 0.83 8.23
C VAL A 62 7.36 0.49 6.90
N SER A 63 8.54 -0.14 6.96
CA SER A 63 9.25 -0.64 5.79
C SER A 63 9.47 -2.15 5.88
N LEU A 64 9.01 -2.89 4.87
CA LEU A 64 9.19 -4.33 4.76
C LEU A 64 10.03 -4.66 3.51
N LEU A 65 11.09 -5.43 3.69
CA LEU A 65 11.97 -5.86 2.61
C LEU A 65 12.19 -7.38 2.67
N SER A 66 11.80 -8.08 1.60
CA SER A 66 12.12 -9.49 1.43
C SER A 66 13.04 -9.69 0.23
N SER A 67 14.23 -10.27 0.47
CA SER A 67 15.15 -10.63 -0.62
C SER A 67 14.77 -11.96 -1.26
N ALA A 68 14.97 -13.09 -0.59
CA ALA A 68 14.53 -14.42 -1.05
C ALA A 68 13.64 -15.14 -0.02
N GLY A 69 13.33 -14.48 1.10
CA GLY A 69 12.56 -15.02 2.20
C GLY A 69 11.06 -14.69 2.14
N GLY A 70 10.38 -14.83 3.26
CA GLY A 70 8.97 -14.47 3.41
C GLY A 70 8.73 -13.50 4.55
N ILE A 71 7.86 -12.51 4.38
CA ILE A 71 7.32 -11.73 5.50
C ILE A 71 5.82 -11.96 5.49
N HIS A 72 5.36 -12.79 6.42
CA HIS A 72 3.99 -13.26 6.44
C HIS A 72 3.26 -12.79 7.67
N HIS A 73 1.98 -12.56 7.44
CA HIS A 73 1.03 -12.26 8.47
C HIS A 73 0.46 -13.55 9.06
N SER A 74 0.44 -13.67 10.40
CA SER A 74 -0.16 -14.82 11.07
C SER A 74 -1.38 -14.40 11.87
N GLY A 75 -2.56 -14.96 11.55
CA GLY A 75 -3.76 -14.82 12.36
C GLY A 75 -4.78 -13.79 11.86
N THR A 76 -6.01 -13.90 12.36
CA THR A 76 -7.20 -13.17 11.84
C THR A 76 -7.33 -11.73 12.31
N ARG A 77 -6.60 -11.33 13.37
CA ARG A 77 -6.64 -9.97 13.94
C ARG A 77 -5.35 -9.18 13.69
N SER A 78 -4.49 -9.78 12.90
CA SER A 78 -3.16 -9.26 12.70
C SER A 78 -3.27 -8.05 11.76
N GLN A 79 -2.47 -7.01 11.96
CA GLN A 79 -2.46 -5.86 11.02
C GLN A 79 -1.17 -5.05 11.15
N ILE A 80 -0.80 -4.38 10.06
CA ILE A 80 0.21 -3.32 10.06
C ILE A 80 -0.53 -1.98 10.09
N LYS A 81 -0.23 -1.13 11.06
CA LYS A 81 -0.80 0.22 11.16
C LYS A 81 0.30 1.27 11.14
N ALA A 82 0.26 2.16 10.15
CA ALA A 82 1.15 3.31 10.02
C ALA A 82 0.57 4.34 9.04
N ASP A 83 1.07 5.58 9.11
CA ASP A 83 0.71 6.60 8.12
C ASP A 83 1.21 6.22 6.73
N SER A 84 2.46 5.77 6.66
CA SER A 84 3.14 5.37 5.45
C SER A 84 3.69 3.95 5.55
N VAL A 85 3.42 3.14 4.53
CA VAL A 85 3.91 1.75 4.44
C VAL A 85 4.65 1.55 3.12
N LYS A 86 5.87 1.00 3.20
CA LYS A 86 6.69 0.65 2.05
C LYS A 86 7.02 -0.84 2.06
N VAL A 87 6.68 -1.53 0.98
CA VAL A 87 6.87 -2.97 0.83
C VAL A 87 7.65 -3.27 -0.42
N LYS A 88 8.74 -4.04 -0.26
CA LYS A 88 9.59 -4.46 -1.36
C LYS A 88 9.86 -5.96 -1.29
N ALA A 89 9.38 -6.71 -2.27
CA ALA A 89 9.68 -8.12 -2.46
C ALA A 89 10.60 -8.29 -3.69
N ASN A 90 11.85 -8.69 -3.49
CA ASN A 90 12.79 -8.93 -4.59
C ASN A 90 12.50 -10.27 -5.26
N ALA A 91 12.84 -11.39 -4.64
CA ALA A 91 12.51 -12.75 -5.08
C ALA A 91 11.66 -13.50 -4.04
N GLY A 92 11.49 -12.93 -2.84
CA GLY A 92 10.67 -13.46 -1.77
C GLY A 92 9.19 -13.08 -1.87
N SER A 93 8.44 -13.35 -0.80
CA SER A 93 7.02 -13.03 -0.72
C SER A 93 6.70 -12.16 0.49
N ILE A 94 5.73 -11.25 0.35
CA ILE A 94 5.20 -10.46 1.46
C ILE A 94 3.67 -10.49 1.39
N ASP A 95 3.03 -10.85 2.50
CA ASP A 95 1.57 -10.81 2.62
C ASP A 95 1.07 -10.22 3.95
N GLY A 96 -0.17 -9.73 3.94
CA GLY A 96 -0.87 -9.31 5.16
C GLY A 96 -1.95 -8.25 4.96
N THR A 97 -2.52 -7.84 6.08
CA THR A 97 -3.59 -6.82 6.16
C THR A 97 -3.04 -5.52 6.72
N TYR A 98 -3.17 -4.42 5.97
CA TYR A 98 -2.55 -3.12 6.26
C TYR A 98 -3.61 -2.04 6.45
N ARG A 99 -3.42 -1.23 7.48
CA ARG A 99 -4.21 -0.02 7.75
C ARG A 99 -3.32 1.19 7.50
N VAL A 100 -3.56 1.88 6.39
CA VAL A 100 -2.69 2.95 5.87
C VAL A 100 -3.44 4.26 5.84
N ILE A 101 -2.84 5.34 6.34
CA ILE A 101 -3.50 6.65 6.43
C ILE A 101 -3.13 7.55 5.26
N ASP A 102 -1.87 7.57 4.81
CA ASP A 102 -1.36 8.52 3.82
C ASP A 102 -0.74 7.83 2.60
N LYS A 103 0.28 6.98 2.79
CA LYS A 103 1.05 6.44 1.65
C LYS A 103 1.26 4.94 1.70
N LEU A 104 1.02 4.26 0.57
CA LEU A 104 1.35 2.85 0.38
C LEU A 104 2.22 2.67 -0.86
N ASP A 105 3.45 2.19 -0.70
CA ASP A 105 4.38 1.88 -1.80
C ASP A 105 4.66 0.38 -1.83
N LEU A 106 4.17 -0.31 -2.86
CA LEU A 106 4.31 -1.74 -3.05
C LEU A 106 5.13 -2.02 -4.31
N TYR A 107 6.18 -2.81 -4.14
CA TYR A 107 7.07 -3.16 -5.22
C TYR A 107 7.44 -4.65 -5.20
N ALA A 108 7.22 -5.32 -6.33
CA ALA A 108 7.67 -6.70 -6.56
C ALA A 108 8.65 -6.76 -7.73
N SER A 109 9.89 -7.23 -7.50
CA SER A 109 10.86 -7.41 -8.59
C SER A 109 10.60 -8.70 -9.36
N ALA A 110 10.87 -9.85 -8.78
CA ALA A 110 10.58 -11.21 -9.25
C ALA A 110 9.75 -12.02 -8.23
N GLY A 111 9.56 -11.45 -7.03
CA GLY A 111 8.80 -12.03 -5.93
C GLY A 111 7.32 -11.67 -5.99
N SER A 112 6.62 -11.80 -4.86
CA SER A 112 5.20 -11.52 -4.76
C SER A 112 4.84 -10.63 -3.57
N VAL A 113 3.89 -9.73 -3.77
CA VAL A 113 3.27 -8.92 -2.72
C VAL A 113 1.77 -9.14 -2.78
N ARG A 114 1.15 -9.59 -1.69
CA ARG A 114 -0.31 -9.78 -1.58
C ARG A 114 -0.84 -9.10 -0.35
N VAL A 115 -1.55 -7.99 -0.51
CA VAL A 115 -1.97 -7.17 0.63
C VAL A 115 -3.45 -6.87 0.59
N GLU A 116 -4.06 -6.91 1.76
CA GLU A 116 -5.39 -6.38 2.01
C GLU A 116 -5.25 -5.01 2.66
N VAL A 117 -5.99 -4.01 2.17
CA VAL A 117 -5.80 -2.62 2.60
C VAL A 117 -7.10 -2.07 3.17
N LEU A 118 -7.00 -1.49 4.36
CA LEU A 118 -8.02 -0.68 4.99
C LEU A 118 -7.57 0.77 4.94
N LEU A 119 -8.40 1.62 4.32
CA LEU A 119 -8.21 3.07 4.30
C LEU A 119 -9.17 3.71 5.30
N PRO A 120 -8.75 3.87 6.56
CA PRO A 120 -9.60 4.48 7.57
C PRO A 120 -9.91 5.94 7.19
N GLY A 121 -11.09 6.40 7.59
CA GLY A 121 -11.42 7.82 7.56
C GLY A 121 -10.48 8.61 8.46
N LYS A 122 -10.55 9.93 8.35
CA LYS A 122 -9.75 10.85 9.17
C LYS A 122 -9.82 10.44 10.65
N GLN A 123 -8.72 9.92 11.19
CA GLN A 123 -8.50 10.00 12.62
C GLN A 123 -7.87 11.36 12.85
N THR A 124 -8.61 12.30 13.44
CA THR A 124 -8.00 13.49 14.02
C THR A 124 -6.95 12.96 15.00
N SER A 125 -5.68 13.06 14.62
CA SER A 125 -4.58 12.68 15.49
C SER A 125 -4.56 13.68 16.63
N SER A 126 -5.33 13.38 17.68
CA SER A 126 -5.44 14.17 18.91
C SER A 126 -4.13 14.28 19.70
N PHE A 127 -3.03 13.79 19.13
CA PHE A 127 -1.68 13.88 19.69
C PHE A 127 -0.84 15.04 19.14
N ARG A 128 -1.33 15.81 18.16
CA ARG A 128 -0.67 17.04 17.68
C ARG A 128 -1.60 18.26 17.82
N SER A 129 -2.03 18.57 19.04
CA SER A 129 -2.54 19.90 19.36
C SER A 129 -1.39 20.78 19.84
N THR A 130 -0.66 21.35 18.89
CA THR A 130 0.02 22.63 19.10
C THR A 130 -0.66 23.62 18.19
N ALA A 131 -1.22 24.67 18.81
CA ALA A 131 -1.95 25.73 18.16
C ALA A 131 -1.12 26.37 17.05
N ASP A 132 -1.50 26.08 15.80
CA ASP A 132 -1.37 26.95 14.63
C ASP A 132 -2.33 26.36 13.58
N GLU A 133 -3.48 27.02 13.40
CA GLU A 133 -4.46 26.73 12.34
C GLU A 133 -3.88 27.16 11.00
N ASP A 134 -2.89 26.43 10.49
CA ASP A 134 -2.64 26.39 9.06
C ASP A 134 -3.51 25.29 8.47
N SER A 135 -4.30 25.66 7.47
CA SER A 135 -5.11 24.76 6.67
C SER A 135 -4.20 23.74 5.99
N TYR A 136 -3.91 22.63 6.67
CA TYR A 136 -3.27 21.48 6.05
C TYR A 136 -4.24 20.98 4.98
N GLU A 137 -3.99 21.35 3.73
CA GLU A 137 -4.56 20.68 2.57
C GLU A 137 -4.24 19.20 2.75
N GLN A 138 -5.28 18.46 3.08
CA GLN A 138 -5.13 17.07 3.44
C GLN A 138 -4.75 16.28 2.21
N SER A 139 -3.58 15.65 2.23
CA SER A 139 -3.17 14.74 1.17
C SER A 139 -4.16 13.57 1.12
N SER A 140 -4.84 13.45 -0.02
CA SER A 140 -5.55 12.24 -0.41
C SER A 140 -4.56 11.06 -0.40
N PRO A 141 -4.90 9.91 0.20
CA PRO A 141 -3.97 8.80 0.27
C PRO A 141 -3.43 8.41 -1.10
N HIS A 142 -2.12 8.20 -1.18
CA HIS A 142 -1.42 7.86 -2.40
C HIS A 142 -0.90 6.43 -2.36
N VAL A 143 -1.28 5.65 -3.37
CA VAL A 143 -0.87 4.25 -3.48
C VAL A 143 -0.11 4.02 -4.75
N MET A 144 1.08 3.44 -4.61
CA MET A 144 1.95 3.04 -5.70
C MET A 144 2.07 1.52 -5.69
N ALA A 145 1.62 0.86 -6.76
CA ALA A 145 1.70 -0.59 -6.89
C ALA A 145 2.46 -0.97 -8.15
N ARG A 146 3.64 -1.58 -8.01
CA ARG A 146 4.58 -1.78 -9.12
C ARG A 146 5.12 -3.20 -9.17
N SER A 147 5.04 -3.84 -10.34
CA SER A 147 5.70 -5.12 -10.60
C SER A 147 6.70 -5.01 -11.75
N ASN A 148 7.87 -5.64 -11.59
CA ASN A 148 8.81 -5.83 -12.69
C ASN A 148 8.52 -7.14 -13.43
N ALA A 149 9.00 -8.28 -12.93
CA ALA A 149 8.70 -9.64 -13.40
C ALA A 149 7.89 -10.45 -12.37
N GLY A 150 7.73 -9.92 -11.16
CA GLY A 150 6.97 -10.52 -10.08
C GLY A 150 5.48 -10.18 -10.12
N SER A 151 4.81 -10.32 -8.98
CA SER A 151 3.39 -10.00 -8.84
C SER A 151 3.07 -9.10 -7.66
N VAL A 152 2.15 -8.17 -7.88
CA VAL A 152 1.55 -7.34 -6.81
C VAL A 152 0.05 -7.53 -6.87
N HIS A 153 -0.57 -7.92 -5.76
CA HIS A 153 -2.01 -8.03 -5.60
C HIS A 153 -2.45 -7.18 -4.42
N VAL A 154 -3.30 -6.20 -4.68
CA VAL A 154 -3.84 -5.26 -3.68
C VAL A 154 -5.34 -5.40 -3.65
N ARG A 155 -5.91 -5.67 -2.48
CA ARG A 155 -7.35 -5.70 -2.29
C ARG A 155 -7.75 -4.71 -1.21
N TYR A 156 -8.45 -3.65 -1.60
CA TYR A 156 -9.05 -2.73 -0.63
C TYR A 156 -10.33 -3.37 -0.08
N THR A 157 -10.27 -3.77 1.19
CA THR A 157 -11.39 -4.38 1.89
C THR A 157 -12.31 -3.33 2.50
N GLU A 158 -11.77 -2.15 2.79
CA GLU A 158 -12.51 -1.01 3.32
C GLU A 158 -11.90 0.30 2.81
N GLN A 159 -12.75 1.22 2.34
CA GLN A 159 -12.41 2.60 2.09
C GLN A 159 -13.43 3.49 2.79
N HIS A 160 -13.01 4.41 3.65
CA HIS A 160 -13.97 5.32 4.27
C HIS A 160 -14.59 6.27 3.23
N PRO A 161 -15.90 6.61 3.30
CA PRO A 161 -16.57 7.44 2.28
C PRO A 161 -15.98 8.85 2.10
N SER A 162 -15.23 9.35 3.09
CA SER A 162 -14.57 10.66 3.04
C SER A 162 -13.15 10.61 2.44
N VAL A 163 -12.66 9.45 2.04
CA VAL A 163 -11.30 9.25 1.53
C VAL A 163 -11.36 9.19 0.01
N GLU A 164 -10.64 10.09 -0.65
CA GLU A 164 -10.36 10.02 -2.08
C GLU A 164 -8.98 9.38 -2.27
N LEU A 165 -8.91 8.29 -3.02
CA LEU A 165 -7.69 7.51 -3.22
C LEU A 165 -7.02 7.88 -4.54
N HIS A 166 -5.72 8.16 -4.54
CA HIS A 166 -4.94 8.31 -5.76
C HIS A 166 -4.06 7.07 -5.97
N SER A 167 -4.24 6.36 -7.09
CA SER A 167 -3.55 5.08 -7.35
C SER A 167 -2.64 5.14 -8.59
N ASP A 168 -1.35 4.96 -8.41
CA ASP A 168 -0.35 4.77 -9.46
C ASP A 168 0.03 3.29 -9.58
N VAL A 169 -0.43 2.63 -10.63
CA VAL A 169 -0.27 1.19 -10.82
C VAL A 169 0.58 0.94 -12.05
N ALA A 170 1.65 0.17 -11.91
CA ALA A 170 2.51 -0.19 -13.04
C ALA A 170 2.88 -1.67 -13.06
N SER A 171 3.07 -2.19 -14.28
CA SER A 171 3.56 -3.55 -14.51
C SER A 171 4.50 -3.57 -15.71
N ARG A 172 5.75 -4.00 -15.54
CA ARG A 172 6.71 -4.03 -16.65
C ARG A 172 6.63 -5.31 -17.46
N ALA A 173 6.81 -6.46 -16.85
CA ALA A 173 6.78 -7.80 -17.44
C ALA A 173 6.05 -8.81 -16.52
N GLY A 174 5.56 -8.35 -15.38
CA GLY A 174 4.89 -9.14 -14.36
C GLY A 174 3.38 -8.89 -14.36
N THR A 175 2.77 -9.00 -13.19
CA THR A 175 1.33 -8.78 -13.02
C THR A 175 1.07 -7.86 -11.83
N THR A 176 0.24 -6.84 -12.04
CA THR A 176 -0.27 -6.01 -10.95
C THR A 176 -1.80 -6.05 -10.94
N GLU A 177 -2.38 -6.50 -9.84
CA GLU A 177 -3.82 -6.56 -9.65
C GLU A 177 -4.24 -5.64 -8.50
N VAL A 178 -5.24 -4.81 -8.75
CA VAL A 178 -5.79 -3.86 -7.79
C VAL A 178 -7.32 -3.98 -7.76
N GLN A 179 -7.84 -4.57 -6.70
CA GLN A 179 -9.27 -4.66 -6.44
C GLN A 179 -9.66 -3.58 -5.44
N HIS A 180 -10.40 -2.58 -5.87
CA HIS A 180 -10.94 -1.52 -5.03
C HIS A 180 -12.22 -1.93 -4.30
N ALA A 181 -12.47 -1.27 -3.17
CA ALA A 181 -13.68 -1.45 -2.39
C ALA A 181 -14.92 -0.98 -3.18
N PRO A 182 -16.14 -1.50 -2.88
CA PRO A 182 -17.36 -1.13 -3.61
C PRO A 182 -17.65 0.38 -3.62
N ASN A 183 -17.21 1.09 -2.59
CA ASN A 183 -17.39 2.53 -2.44
C ASN A 183 -16.16 3.34 -2.87
N TYR A 184 -15.38 2.81 -3.82
CA TYR A 184 -14.21 3.46 -4.36
C TYR A 184 -14.52 4.89 -4.84
N GLN A 185 -13.73 5.82 -4.33
CA GLN A 185 -13.68 7.21 -4.77
C GLN A 185 -12.22 7.58 -4.97
N GLY A 186 -11.86 8.06 -6.16
CA GLY A 186 -10.46 8.30 -6.46
C GLY A 186 -10.12 8.44 -7.93
N THR A 187 -8.85 8.70 -8.19
CA THR A 187 -8.25 8.75 -9.52
C THR A 187 -7.16 7.71 -9.63
N PHE A 188 -6.86 7.28 -10.86
CA PHE A 188 -5.86 6.26 -11.10
C PHE A 188 -5.01 6.55 -12.34
N HIS A 189 -3.76 6.13 -12.28
CA HIS A 189 -2.83 6.08 -13.39
C HIS A 189 -2.31 4.66 -13.55
N LEU A 190 -2.55 4.03 -14.70
CA LEU A 190 -2.12 2.66 -15.01
C LEU A 190 -1.05 2.69 -16.10
N ALA A 191 0.07 1.99 -15.90
CA ALA A 191 1.16 1.92 -16.87
C ALA A 191 1.66 0.48 -17.06
N SER A 192 1.40 -0.11 -18.23
CA SER A 192 1.80 -1.48 -18.55
C SER A 192 2.83 -1.52 -19.68
N GLY A 193 3.98 -2.16 -19.41
CA GLY A 193 5.02 -2.49 -20.39
C GLY A 193 4.62 -3.72 -21.21
N ALA A 194 5.34 -4.83 -21.08
CA ALA A 194 4.98 -6.17 -21.57
C ALA A 194 4.17 -7.01 -20.57
N GLY A 195 3.92 -6.48 -19.36
CA GLY A 195 3.20 -7.16 -18.29
C GLY A 195 1.68 -7.05 -18.41
N SER A 196 1.00 -7.36 -17.31
CA SER A 196 -0.45 -7.20 -17.21
C SER A 196 -0.86 -6.38 -15.98
N ILE A 197 -1.90 -5.56 -16.14
CA ILE A 197 -2.59 -4.90 -15.05
C ILE A 197 -4.06 -5.30 -15.06
N HIS A 198 -4.59 -5.67 -13.89
CA HIS A 198 -6.01 -5.90 -13.68
C HIS A 198 -6.50 -4.97 -12.57
N MET A 199 -7.45 -4.10 -12.90
CA MET A 199 -8.09 -3.22 -11.93
C MET A 199 -9.59 -3.49 -11.93
N SER A 200 -10.17 -3.65 -10.75
CA SER A 200 -11.61 -3.85 -10.58
C SER A 200 -12.16 -3.06 -9.40
N VAL A 201 -13.42 -2.63 -9.50
CA VAL A 201 -14.24 -2.20 -8.36
C VAL A 201 -15.19 -3.34 -8.05
N ASP A 202 -15.36 -3.68 -6.78
CA ASP A 202 -16.30 -4.72 -6.38
C ASP A 202 -17.75 -4.35 -6.76
N ASP A 203 -18.43 -5.28 -7.44
CA ASP A 203 -19.53 -5.07 -8.39
C ASP A 203 -20.88 -4.67 -7.75
N GLN A 204 -20.88 -4.38 -6.44
CA GLN A 204 -22.11 -4.21 -5.65
C GLN A 204 -22.61 -2.76 -5.56
N VAL A 205 -21.81 -1.74 -5.92
CA VAL A 205 -22.22 -0.33 -5.80
C VAL A 205 -21.71 0.49 -7.00
N LYS A 206 -22.57 0.70 -8.00
CA LYS A 206 -22.27 1.54 -9.18
C LYS A 206 -22.33 3.03 -8.84
N ARG A 207 -21.25 3.60 -8.28
CA ARG A 207 -21.14 5.04 -7.99
C ARG A 207 -20.06 5.78 -8.77
N CYS A 208 -19.29 5.06 -9.59
CA CYS A 208 -18.22 5.62 -10.40
C CYS A 208 -18.53 5.38 -11.89
N LYS A 209 -18.36 6.40 -12.73
CA LYS A 209 -18.31 6.23 -14.18
C LYS A 209 -17.04 6.88 -14.70
N THR A 210 -16.23 6.12 -15.43
CA THR A 210 -15.13 6.66 -16.22
C THR A 210 -15.54 6.71 -17.69
N THR A 211 -15.50 7.90 -18.28
CA THR A 211 -15.70 8.06 -19.72
C THR A 211 -14.36 7.87 -20.40
N VAL A 212 -14.21 6.75 -21.11
CA VAL A 212 -12.98 6.42 -21.83
C VAL A 212 -13.14 6.82 -23.28
N ASP A 213 -12.30 7.71 -23.79
CA ASP A 213 -12.28 8.05 -25.21
C ASP A 213 -11.57 6.93 -25.99
N ARG A 214 -12.34 5.91 -26.38
CA ARG A 214 -11.82 4.70 -27.04
C ARG A 214 -11.52 4.97 -28.51
N LYS A 215 -10.24 5.09 -28.86
CA LYS A 215 -9.69 4.71 -30.18
C LYS A 215 -8.16 4.71 -30.13
N ARG A 216 -7.52 3.57 -29.83
CA ARG A 216 -6.12 3.29 -30.28
C ARG A 216 -5.74 1.80 -30.10
N PRO A 217 -4.97 1.23 -31.04
CA PRO A 217 -4.30 -0.07 -30.86
C PRO A 217 -3.10 0.06 -29.90
N ALA A 218 -2.45 -1.07 -29.58
CA ALA A 218 -1.29 -1.19 -28.68
C ALA A 218 -0.26 -0.04 -28.84
N GLY A 219 0.27 0.48 -27.73
CA GLY A 219 1.14 1.67 -27.70
C GLY A 219 0.41 3.00 -27.45
N GLY A 220 -0.74 3.00 -26.77
CA GLY A 220 -1.60 4.17 -26.59
C GLY A 220 -1.69 4.68 -25.14
N LEU A 221 -1.77 6.01 -24.99
CA LEU A 221 -2.31 6.69 -23.82
C LEU A 221 -3.83 6.81 -24.00
N ILE A 222 -4.57 6.36 -22.99
CA ILE A 222 -6.02 6.51 -22.86
C ILE A 222 -6.26 7.38 -21.65
N GLU A 223 -6.98 8.48 -21.81
CA GLU A 223 -7.40 9.34 -20.70
C GLU A 223 -8.92 9.30 -20.57
N GLY A 224 -9.40 9.46 -19.35
CA GLY A 224 -10.82 9.51 -19.05
C GLY A 224 -11.12 10.34 -17.82
N GLU A 225 -12.32 10.91 -17.79
CA GLU A 225 -12.78 11.65 -16.62
C GLU A 225 -13.44 10.72 -15.61
N VAL A 226 -13.18 10.93 -14.33
CA VAL A 226 -13.85 10.23 -13.24
C VAL A 226 -15.02 11.07 -12.75
N TRP A 227 -16.20 10.44 -12.72
CA TRP A 227 -17.44 11.04 -12.22
C TRP A 227 -17.97 10.24 -11.04
N ILE A 228 -18.46 10.95 -10.01
CA ILE A 228 -19.09 10.36 -8.83
C ILE A 228 -20.54 10.85 -8.72
N GLU A 229 -21.46 9.91 -8.50
CA GLU A 229 -22.87 10.20 -8.23
C GLU A 229 -23.05 10.71 -6.79
N ARG A 230 -23.72 11.87 -6.67
CA ARG A 230 -24.11 12.52 -5.43
C ARG A 230 -25.63 12.71 -5.42
N GLU A 231 -26.17 13.10 -4.27
CA GLU A 231 -27.61 13.38 -4.12
C GLU A 231 -28.12 14.46 -5.10
N ASP A 232 -27.25 15.40 -5.49
CA ASP A 232 -27.51 16.50 -6.43
C ASP A 232 -27.13 16.17 -7.89
N GLY A 233 -26.69 14.93 -8.18
CA GLY A 233 -26.34 14.46 -9.52
C GLY A 233 -24.88 14.04 -9.66
N TRP A 234 -24.39 13.98 -10.89
CA TRP A 234 -23.01 13.56 -11.18
C TRP A 234 -22.03 14.72 -11.07
N SER A 235 -20.95 14.51 -10.30
CA SER A 235 -19.86 15.49 -10.13
C SER A 235 -18.56 14.95 -10.73
N LYS A 236 -17.87 15.79 -11.53
CA LYS A 236 -16.53 15.47 -12.05
C LYS A 236 -15.51 15.56 -10.92
N LYS A 237 -14.66 14.55 -10.81
CA LYS A 237 -13.73 14.37 -9.69
C LYS A 237 -12.27 14.43 -10.09
N GLY A 238 -11.95 14.09 -11.34
CA GLY A 238 -10.60 14.20 -11.84
C GLY A 238 -10.45 13.53 -13.19
N SER A 239 -9.19 13.32 -13.58
CA SER A 239 -8.82 12.50 -14.72
C SER A 239 -8.09 11.24 -14.24
N SER A 240 -8.31 10.15 -14.97
CA SER A 240 -7.54 8.92 -14.87
C SER A 240 -6.91 8.63 -16.22
N SER A 241 -5.78 7.91 -16.21
CA SER A 241 -5.09 7.56 -17.45
C SER A 241 -4.53 6.14 -17.44
N VAL A 242 -4.43 5.57 -18.64
CA VAL A 242 -3.94 4.23 -18.90
C VAL A 242 -2.94 4.30 -20.05
N VAL A 243 -1.72 3.82 -19.82
CA VAL A 243 -0.66 3.70 -20.82
C VAL A 243 -0.32 2.23 -21.00
N THR A 244 -0.31 1.76 -22.24
CA THR A 244 0.03 0.36 -22.55
C THR A 244 1.01 0.28 -23.71
N ASP A 245 2.10 -0.47 -23.54
CA ASP A 245 3.02 -0.83 -24.61
C ASP A 245 2.59 -2.15 -25.28
N ALA A 246 3.32 -3.25 -25.02
CA ALA A 246 3.08 -4.59 -25.56
C ALA A 246 2.21 -5.49 -24.66
N GLY A 247 1.90 -5.01 -23.46
CA GLY A 247 1.20 -5.71 -22.41
C GLY A 247 -0.31 -5.51 -22.47
N SER A 248 -0.98 -5.79 -21.36
CA SER A 248 -2.43 -5.64 -21.25
C SER A 248 -2.83 -4.87 -19.99
N VAL A 249 -3.94 -4.14 -20.09
CA VAL A 249 -4.62 -3.52 -18.97
C VAL A 249 -6.10 -3.84 -19.08
N LYS A 250 -6.68 -4.38 -18.01
CA LYS A 250 -8.13 -4.61 -17.88
C LYS A 250 -8.65 -3.77 -16.73
N VAL A 251 -9.69 -2.99 -16.98
CA VAL A 251 -10.34 -2.15 -15.97
C VAL A 251 -11.83 -2.47 -15.96
N TYR A 252 -12.35 -2.82 -14.79
CA TYR A 252 -13.76 -3.05 -14.51
C TYR A 252 -14.20 -2.04 -13.44
N LEU A 253 -15.09 -1.11 -13.79
CA LEU A 253 -15.57 -0.03 -12.92
C LEU A 253 -17.08 -0.11 -12.74
#